data_AF-A0A1Y0E933-F1
#
_entry.id   AF-A0A1Y0E933-F1
#
_cell.length_a   1.000
_cell.length_b   1.000
_cell.length_c   1.000
_cell.angle_alpha   90.00
_cell.angle_beta   90.00
_cell.angle_gamma   90.00
#
_symmetry.space_group_name_H-M   'P 1'
#
loop_
_entity.id
_entity.type
_entity.pdbx_description
1 polymer ?
#
loop_
_entity_poly.entity_id
_entity_poly.type
_entity_poly.pdbx_seq_one_letter_code
_entity_poly.pdbx_strand_id
1 'polypeptide(L)'
;MSQDVQTIRISEYVRLDKRQRSAKWQARVKLADGSWHRFSTKTEDVERATDLAMKFFYTAEDRAKNNLPQSTRKFKRVAEFARDRMQEELDAGGGHIVFKDYITAIDKYLVPYFGGYDVSSIDAKALVDFGKWRTEKLGRKAHHSTINTHNTALNRVLDEAEQRGWITHAIRPKPINDGIKTKSRGSFTREEYRMIYEELRGYHKLTDKPITAGTREVLRNYVLILANTGMRHGTEALDLKWKNLLWLQEEDQTYLGLFVDGKTGQRPLVARDRAIRPFERQIEINPKLMGMTLNEVIDAKLDEYVFVTRLGQRVARANLSRNFEKLLEKLGLTYGADGKKRTLYSWRHFYATLDLQRGLSTHALSRQMGNSTGVLDRFYSKLSPFMNPGLHSGRDLRNEQLELKNTVAVTEPVQQSVAQVEAQQAPALSAASKAFDLFEAGKLSESALLIALGVSRAGYDPSEELRLRALTAFEAEKLSEDGLTRVLGG
;
A
#
# COMPACT_ATOMS: atom_id res chain seq x y z
N MET A 1 44.29 30.07 -21.79
CA MET A 1 44.81 31.40 -21.40
C MET A 1 44.97 31.42 -19.89
N SER A 2 46.21 31.32 -19.42
CA SER A 2 46.57 31.42 -18.00
C SER A 2 46.31 32.84 -17.54
N GLN A 3 45.38 33.06 -16.60
CA GLN A 3 45.29 34.35 -15.92
C GLN A 3 46.51 34.43 -15.00
N ASP A 4 47.30 35.50 -15.11
CA ASP A 4 48.38 35.79 -14.16
C ASP A 4 47.76 35.99 -12.78
N VAL A 5 47.88 34.96 -11.94
CA VAL A 5 47.42 34.93 -10.56
C VAL A 5 48.66 35.02 -9.68
N GLN A 6 48.72 36.05 -8.84
CA GLN A 6 49.76 36.16 -7.82
C GLN A 6 49.42 35.20 -6.68
N THR A 7 50.21 34.14 -6.50
CA THR A 7 50.03 33.15 -5.43
C THR A 7 51.07 33.34 -4.33
N ILE A 8 50.62 33.53 -3.09
CA ILE A 8 51.44 33.51 -1.87
C ILE A 8 51.22 32.16 -1.17
N ARG A 9 52.30 31.44 -0.87
CA ARG A 9 52.26 30.20 -0.09
C ARG A 9 52.49 30.55 1.38
N ILE A 10 51.47 30.36 2.23
CA ILE A 10 51.57 30.60 3.68
C ILE A 10 52.08 29.34 4.38
N SER A 11 51.53 28.17 4.01
CA SER A 11 51.95 26.87 4.55
C SER A 11 51.83 25.78 3.48
N GLU A 12 52.10 24.51 3.84
CA GLU A 12 51.79 23.38 2.97
C GLU A 12 50.28 23.29 2.66
N TYR A 13 49.45 23.66 3.64
CA TYR A 13 48.00 23.48 3.62
C TYR A 13 47.23 24.74 3.22
N VAL A 14 47.86 25.93 3.22
CA VAL A 14 47.18 27.19 2.95
C VAL A 14 47.93 28.02 1.90
N ARG A 15 47.21 28.50 0.89
CA ARG A 15 47.70 29.38 -0.18
C ARG A 15 46.74 30.56 -0.38
N LEU A 16 47.26 31.74 -0.66
CA LEU A 16 46.49 32.91 -1.06
C LEU A 16 46.75 33.21 -2.54
N ASP A 17 45.70 33.56 -3.27
CA ASP A 17 45.73 33.92 -4.68
C ASP A 17 45.08 35.29 -4.88
N LYS A 18 45.75 36.17 -5.61
CA LYS A 18 45.19 37.45 -6.07
C LYS A 18 45.08 37.45 -7.58
N ARG A 19 43.88 37.75 -8.09
CA ARG A 19 43.62 37.86 -9.53
C ARG A 19 43.83 39.31 -9.95
N GLN A 20 44.38 39.57 -11.13
CA GLN A 20 44.56 40.94 -11.65
C GLN A 20 43.28 41.79 -11.63
N ARG A 21 42.10 41.18 -11.82
CA ARG A 21 40.79 41.88 -11.86
C ARG A 21 40.10 42.04 -10.51
N SER A 22 40.73 41.65 -9.40
CA SER A 22 40.14 41.77 -8.06
C SER A 22 41.19 42.15 -7.02
N ALA A 23 40.94 43.24 -6.30
CA ALA A 23 41.79 43.66 -5.20
C ALA A 23 41.73 42.70 -3.99
N LYS A 24 40.71 41.83 -3.93
CA LYS A 24 40.46 40.91 -2.82
C LYS A 24 41.23 39.61 -2.98
N TRP A 25 41.81 39.13 -1.87
CA TRP A 25 42.47 37.83 -1.83
C TRP A 25 41.48 36.66 -1.87
N GLN A 26 41.91 35.56 -2.48
CA GLN A 26 41.25 34.26 -2.44
C GLN A 26 42.14 33.27 -1.70
N ALA A 27 41.58 32.52 -0.75
CA ALA A 27 42.28 31.46 -0.05
C ALA A 27 41.99 30.10 -0.67
N ARG A 28 43.03 29.27 -0.76
CA ARG A 28 42.95 27.83 -1.00
C ARG A 28 43.47 27.11 0.25
N VAL A 29 42.63 26.29 0.84
CA VAL A 29 42.95 25.52 2.04
C VAL A 29 42.82 24.03 1.71
N LYS A 30 43.84 23.24 2.02
CA LYS A 30 43.84 21.78 1.86
C LYS A 30 43.08 21.18 3.05
N LEU A 31 41.99 20.48 2.77
CA LEU A 31 41.17 19.77 3.73
C LEU A 31 41.83 18.43 4.11
N ALA A 32 41.37 17.78 5.18
CA ALA A 32 41.99 16.54 5.66
C ALA A 32 41.75 15.35 4.71
N ASP A 33 40.75 15.44 3.84
CA ASP A 33 40.53 14.50 2.73
C ASP A 33 41.52 14.69 1.55
N GLY A 34 42.42 15.67 1.65
CA GLY A 34 43.41 16.02 0.62
C GLY A 34 42.92 16.96 -0.46
N SER A 35 41.63 17.32 -0.47
CA SER A 35 41.04 18.23 -1.46
C SER A 35 41.33 19.70 -1.15
N TRP A 36 41.34 20.56 -2.17
CA TRP A 36 41.54 22.01 -2.00
C TRP A 36 40.21 22.76 -1.98
N HIS A 37 39.86 23.34 -0.83
CA HIS A 37 38.72 24.24 -0.69
C HIS A 37 39.12 25.68 -1.01
N ARG A 38 38.39 26.34 -1.93
CA ARG A 38 38.68 27.71 -2.36
C ARG A 38 37.57 28.67 -1.90
N PHE A 39 37.94 29.79 -1.29
CA PHE A 39 36.99 30.84 -0.89
C PHE A 39 37.64 32.22 -0.96
N SER A 40 36.83 33.29 -1.07
CA SER A 40 37.36 34.66 -1.00
C SER A 40 37.48 35.10 0.46
N THR A 41 38.62 35.69 0.83
CA THR A 41 38.83 36.27 2.17
C THR A 41 38.11 37.60 2.35
N LYS A 42 37.54 38.15 1.26
CA LYS A 42 36.81 39.44 1.20
C LYS A 42 37.61 40.65 1.67
N THR A 43 38.93 40.54 1.81
CA THR A 43 39.84 41.61 2.24
C THR A 43 40.98 41.76 1.24
N GLU A 44 41.52 42.98 1.15
CA GLU A 44 42.65 43.35 0.29
C GLU A 44 44.00 43.24 1.03
N ASP A 45 43.92 43.23 2.36
CA ASP A 45 45.02 43.07 3.29
C ASP A 45 45.47 41.60 3.37
N VAL A 46 46.78 41.38 3.18
CA VAL A 46 47.44 40.06 3.16
C VAL A 46 47.44 39.41 4.54
N GLU A 47 47.68 40.18 5.61
CA GLU A 47 47.75 39.66 6.98
C GLU A 47 46.36 39.20 7.41
N ARG A 48 45.36 40.07 7.23
CA ARG A 48 43.96 39.73 7.52
C ARG A 48 43.44 38.58 6.64
N ALA A 49 43.90 38.47 5.39
CA ALA A 49 43.57 37.33 4.52
C ALA A 49 44.21 36.03 5.02
N THR A 50 45.44 36.10 5.54
CA THR A 50 46.17 34.97 6.13
C THR A 50 45.48 34.47 7.39
N ASP A 51 45.10 35.37 8.30
CA ASP A 51 44.38 35.01 9.53
C ASP A 51 43.05 34.34 9.24
N LEU A 52 42.28 34.87 8.27
CA LEU A 52 41.01 34.26 7.86
C LEU A 52 41.20 32.88 7.24
N ALA A 53 42.26 32.70 6.45
CA ALA A 53 42.60 31.42 5.82
C ALA A 53 43.05 30.38 6.85
N MET A 54 43.91 30.77 7.80
CA MET A 54 44.39 29.91 8.88
C MET A 54 43.27 29.57 9.88
N LYS A 55 42.43 30.55 10.26
CA LYS A 55 41.26 30.31 11.10
C LYS A 55 40.31 29.30 10.45
N PHE A 56 40.09 29.40 9.13
CA PHE A 56 39.30 28.42 8.40
C PHE A 56 39.93 27.03 8.43
N PHE A 57 41.25 26.92 8.22
CA PHE A 57 41.98 25.65 8.27
C PHE A 57 41.83 24.95 9.62
N TYR A 58 42.16 25.64 10.73
CA TYR A 58 42.02 25.06 12.07
C TYR A 58 40.57 24.69 12.39
N THR A 59 39.60 25.53 12.01
CA THR A 59 38.18 25.20 12.21
C THR A 59 37.77 23.97 11.39
N ALA A 60 38.31 23.79 10.18
CA ALA A 60 38.03 22.63 9.34
C ALA A 60 38.69 21.36 9.89
N GLU A 61 39.90 21.46 10.45
CA GLU A 61 40.61 20.36 11.11
C GLU A 61 39.89 19.91 12.39
N ASP A 62 39.43 20.85 13.21
CA ASP A 62 38.65 20.55 14.42
C ASP A 62 37.29 19.94 14.07
N ARG A 63 36.65 20.40 12.99
CA ARG A 63 35.42 19.78 12.49
C ARG A 63 35.67 18.35 12.05
N ALA A 64 36.77 18.09 11.34
CA ALA A 64 37.17 16.73 10.97
C ALA A 64 37.33 15.82 12.19
N LYS A 65 38.06 16.30 13.21
CA LYS A 65 38.28 15.57 14.48
C LYS A 65 36.97 15.28 15.22
N ASN A 66 35.97 16.16 15.09
CA ASN A 66 34.66 16.02 15.72
C ASN A 66 33.59 15.36 14.82
N ASN A 67 33.96 14.71 13.72
CA ASN A 67 33.02 14.11 12.76
C ASN A 67 31.97 15.09 12.20
N LEU A 68 32.39 16.34 11.97
CA LEU A 68 31.60 17.40 11.36
C LEU A 68 32.11 17.70 9.93
N PRO A 69 31.25 18.21 9.03
CA PRO A 69 31.65 18.49 7.65
C PRO A 69 32.75 19.55 7.57
N GLN A 70 33.82 19.24 6.84
CA GLN A 70 34.98 20.13 6.66
C GLN A 70 34.68 21.29 5.71
N SER A 71 33.70 21.13 4.81
CA SER A 71 33.18 22.20 3.96
C SER A 71 31.66 22.04 3.77
N THR A 72 30.99 23.13 3.46
CA THR A 72 29.54 23.16 3.20
C THR A 72 29.28 23.73 1.80
N ARG A 73 28.09 23.45 1.27
CA ARG A 73 27.63 23.99 0.00
C ARG A 73 26.28 24.65 0.18
N LYS A 74 25.97 25.56 -0.75
CA LYS A 74 24.64 26.15 -0.85
C LYS A 74 23.63 25.09 -1.26
N PHE A 75 22.47 25.09 -0.60
CA PHE A 75 21.40 24.13 -0.86
C PHE A 75 21.01 24.08 -2.33
N LYS A 76 20.93 25.23 -3.01
CA LYS A 76 20.64 25.27 -4.44
C LYS A 76 21.57 24.37 -5.25
N ARG A 77 22.88 24.40 -4.96
CA ARG A 77 23.85 23.61 -5.71
C ARG A 77 23.73 22.12 -5.43
N VAL A 78 23.43 21.74 -4.19
CA VAL A 78 23.19 20.34 -3.83
C VAL A 78 21.88 19.84 -4.46
N ALA A 79 20.85 20.67 -4.44
CA ALA A 79 19.56 20.37 -5.04
C ALA A 79 19.66 20.17 -6.56
N GLU A 80 20.52 20.92 -7.25
CA GLU A 80 20.85 20.69 -8.67
C GLU A 80 21.41 19.27 -8.88
N PHE A 81 22.42 18.85 -8.11
CA PHE A 81 22.96 17.49 -8.22
C PHE A 81 21.91 16.40 -7.97
N ALA A 82 21.08 16.56 -6.94
CA ALA A 82 20.01 15.61 -6.64
C ALA A 82 18.94 15.58 -7.74
N ARG A 83 18.61 16.74 -8.33
CA ARG A 83 17.67 16.86 -9.45
C ARG A 83 18.20 16.17 -10.69
N ASP A 84 19.45 16.47 -11.07
CA ASP A 84 20.08 15.96 -12.27
C ASP A 84 20.19 14.43 -12.20
N ARG A 85 20.62 13.87 -11.07
CA ARG A 85 20.65 12.42 -10.84
C ARG A 85 19.27 11.77 -10.98
N MET A 86 18.23 12.34 -10.36
CA MET A 86 16.87 11.82 -10.49
C MET A 86 16.34 11.90 -11.93
N GLN A 87 16.73 12.93 -12.68
CA GLN A 87 16.36 13.10 -14.09
C GLN A 87 17.10 12.09 -14.98
N GLU A 88 18.40 11.89 -14.77
CA GLU A 88 19.19 10.86 -15.46
C GLU A 88 18.62 9.46 -15.25
N GLU A 89 18.22 9.11 -14.02
CA GLU A 89 17.57 7.83 -13.72
C GLU A 89 16.23 7.69 -14.47
N LEU A 90 15.45 8.76 -14.59
CA LEU A 90 14.20 8.77 -15.37
C LEU A 90 14.46 8.60 -16.87
N ASP A 91 15.46 9.29 -17.42
CA ASP A 91 15.79 9.29 -18.84
C ASP A 91 16.38 7.94 -19.28
N ALA A 92 17.12 7.27 -18.39
CA ALA A 92 17.58 5.89 -18.58
C ALA A 92 16.46 4.84 -18.51
N GLY A 93 15.20 5.23 -18.26
CA GLY A 93 14.04 4.34 -18.22
C GLY A 93 13.89 3.50 -16.94
N GLY A 94 14.82 3.62 -15.99
CA GLY A 94 14.80 2.89 -14.71
C GLY A 94 14.22 3.67 -13.53
N GLY A 95 14.07 5.00 -13.66
CA GLY A 95 13.69 5.88 -12.57
C GLY A 95 12.23 5.74 -12.14
N HIS A 96 11.98 5.84 -10.82
CA HIS A 96 10.63 5.82 -10.30
C HIS A 96 9.84 7.06 -10.75
N ILE A 97 8.61 6.88 -11.24
CA ILE A 97 7.72 7.97 -11.71
C ILE A 97 7.58 9.10 -10.66
N VAL A 98 7.66 8.76 -9.36
CA VAL A 98 7.56 9.70 -8.23
C VAL A 98 8.69 10.75 -8.24
N PHE A 99 9.81 10.48 -8.90
CA PHE A 99 10.88 11.46 -9.05
C PHE A 99 10.43 12.73 -9.77
N LYS A 100 9.45 12.65 -10.68
CA LYS A 100 8.83 13.84 -11.28
C LYS A 100 8.19 14.75 -10.24
N ASP A 101 7.52 14.16 -9.24
CA ASP A 101 6.92 14.90 -8.13
C ASP A 101 8.00 15.49 -7.20
N TYR A 102 9.10 14.76 -6.97
CA TYR A 102 10.22 15.24 -6.15
C TYR A 102 10.97 16.40 -6.81
N ILE A 103 11.28 16.29 -8.10
CA ILE A 103 11.88 17.37 -8.91
C ILE A 103 10.99 18.61 -8.86
N THR A 104 9.68 18.44 -9.07
CA THR A 104 8.72 19.55 -8.94
C THR A 104 8.74 20.17 -7.54
N ALA A 105 8.83 19.36 -6.48
CA ALA A 105 8.93 19.86 -5.12
C ALA A 105 10.23 20.63 -4.86
N ILE A 106 11.34 20.14 -5.41
CA ILE A 106 12.65 20.80 -5.35
C ILE A 106 12.57 22.17 -6.02
N ASP A 107 12.14 22.22 -7.27
CA ASP A 107 12.17 23.45 -8.09
C ASP A 107 11.16 24.49 -7.62
N LYS A 108 9.95 24.08 -7.24
CA LYS A 108 8.88 25.02 -6.87
C LYS A 108 8.89 25.42 -5.40
N TYR A 109 9.46 24.62 -4.50
CA TYR A 109 9.37 24.88 -3.07
C TYR A 109 10.72 24.88 -2.37
N LEU A 110 11.54 23.85 -2.52
CA LEU A 110 12.77 23.74 -1.73
C LEU A 110 13.85 24.73 -2.20
N VAL A 111 14.14 24.82 -3.50
CA VAL A 111 15.14 25.77 -4.03
C VAL A 111 14.73 27.23 -3.80
N PRO A 112 13.48 27.65 -4.04
CA PRO A 112 13.09 29.04 -3.78
C PRO A 112 13.19 29.47 -2.31
N TYR A 113 13.03 28.54 -1.36
CA TYR A 113 13.14 28.85 0.06
C TYR A 113 14.57 28.65 0.59
N PHE A 114 15.11 27.43 0.44
CA PHE A 114 16.41 27.05 1.00
C PHE A 114 17.59 27.42 0.11
N GLY A 115 17.41 27.88 -1.13
CA GLY A 115 18.50 27.98 -2.11
C GLY A 115 19.75 28.74 -1.63
N GLY A 116 19.58 29.78 -0.82
CA GLY A 116 20.67 30.58 -0.23
C GLY A 116 21.27 30.02 1.08
N TYR A 117 20.61 29.03 1.69
CA TYR A 117 21.05 28.37 2.92
C TYR A 117 22.28 27.51 2.64
N ASP A 118 23.15 27.39 3.63
CA ASP A 118 24.14 26.33 3.65
C ASP A 118 23.44 25.02 4.06
N VAL A 119 23.71 23.91 3.38
CA VAL A 119 22.98 22.66 3.68
C VAL A 119 23.18 22.20 5.12
N SER A 120 24.37 22.45 5.67
CA SER A 120 24.70 22.17 7.06
C SER A 120 23.97 23.07 8.08
N SER A 121 23.32 24.17 7.66
CA SER A 121 22.61 25.09 8.54
C SER A 121 21.09 24.85 8.57
N ILE A 122 20.60 23.81 7.91
CA ILE A 122 19.17 23.48 7.91
C ILE A 122 18.84 22.70 9.18
N ASP A 123 18.25 23.38 10.14
CA ASP A 123 17.84 22.83 11.43
C ASP A 123 16.31 22.66 11.53
N ALA A 124 15.84 22.19 12.69
CA ALA A 124 14.41 22.00 12.94
C ALA A 124 13.61 23.31 12.82
N LYS A 125 14.20 24.45 13.21
CA LYS A 125 13.56 25.77 13.13
C LYS A 125 13.33 26.17 11.68
N ALA A 126 14.35 26.02 10.83
CA ALA A 126 14.25 26.29 9.40
C ALA A 126 13.17 25.42 8.72
N LEU A 127 12.97 24.18 9.16
CA LEU A 127 11.88 23.33 8.66
C LEU A 127 10.49 23.81 9.08
N VAL A 128 10.34 24.31 10.31
CA VAL A 128 9.06 24.88 10.78
C VAL A 128 8.73 26.14 9.99
N ASP A 129 9.69 27.02 9.77
CA ASP A 129 9.51 28.26 9.01
C ASP A 129 9.24 27.98 7.53
N PHE A 130 9.88 26.97 6.95
CA PHE A 130 9.53 26.46 5.62
C PHE A 130 8.08 25.97 5.55
N GLY A 131 7.59 25.29 6.59
CA GLY A 131 6.21 24.83 6.67
C GLY A 131 5.19 25.97 6.58
N LYS A 132 5.46 27.09 7.27
CA LYS A 132 4.66 28.32 7.22
C LYS A 132 4.69 28.95 5.83
N TRP A 133 5.89 29.20 5.30
CA TRP A 133 6.09 29.77 3.97
C TRP A 133 5.43 28.93 2.86
N ARG A 134 5.52 27.60 2.94
CA ARG A 134 4.86 26.68 1.99
C ARG A 134 3.35 26.81 2.02
N THR A 135 2.77 27.01 3.21
CA THR A 135 1.32 27.18 3.38
C THR A 135 0.85 28.49 2.76
N GLU A 136 1.59 29.57 2.97
CA GLU A 136 1.35 30.88 2.33
C GLU A 136 1.46 30.77 0.82
N LYS A 137 2.53 30.16 0.30
CA LYS A 137 2.75 29.97 -1.14
C LYS A 137 1.66 29.14 -1.82
N LEU A 138 1.10 28.15 -1.12
CA LEU A 138 0.00 27.33 -1.62
C LEU A 138 -1.36 28.02 -1.53
N GLY A 139 -1.48 29.09 -0.73
CA GLY A 139 -2.76 29.71 -0.37
C GLY A 139 -3.69 28.81 0.46
N ARG A 140 -3.21 27.64 0.89
CA ARG A 140 -3.95 26.65 1.68
C ARG A 140 -3.00 25.71 2.40
N LYS A 141 -3.47 25.11 3.51
CA LYS A 141 -2.71 24.07 4.19
C LYS A 141 -2.64 22.80 3.33
N ALA A 142 -1.42 22.28 3.16
CA ALA A 142 -1.18 21.09 2.36
C ALA A 142 -1.71 19.82 3.04
N HIS A 143 -2.03 18.80 2.24
CA HIS A 143 -2.31 17.46 2.77
C HIS A 143 -1.03 16.78 3.23
N HIS A 144 -1.18 15.86 4.18
CA HIS A 144 -0.06 15.07 4.72
C HIS A 144 0.73 14.34 3.62
N SER A 145 0.07 13.86 2.56
CA SER A 145 0.74 13.22 1.42
C SER A 145 1.65 14.19 0.66
N THR A 146 1.17 15.41 0.38
CA THR A 146 1.95 16.45 -0.31
C THR A 146 3.17 16.85 0.53
N ILE A 147 2.99 17.02 1.84
CA ILE A 147 4.10 17.32 2.74
C ILE A 147 5.12 16.19 2.77
N ASN A 148 4.67 14.93 2.80
CA ASN A 148 5.56 13.78 2.70
C ASN A 148 6.35 13.78 1.39
N THR A 149 5.73 14.09 0.24
CA THR A 149 6.46 14.22 -1.04
C THR A 149 7.56 15.28 -0.94
N HIS A 150 7.28 16.44 -0.36
CA HIS A 150 8.28 17.50 -0.20
C HIS A 150 9.39 17.09 0.78
N ASN A 151 9.03 16.40 1.87
CA ASN A 151 9.99 15.92 2.86
C ASN A 151 10.89 14.82 2.28
N THR A 152 10.35 13.91 1.47
CA THR A 152 11.15 12.90 0.76
C THR A 152 12.06 13.55 -0.27
N ALA A 153 11.58 14.55 -1.02
CA ALA A 153 12.42 15.32 -1.94
C ALA A 153 13.55 16.04 -1.21
N LEU A 154 13.28 16.64 -0.04
CA LEU A 154 14.30 17.25 0.82
C LEU A 154 15.33 16.21 1.28
N ASN A 155 14.88 15.05 1.76
CA ASN A 155 15.78 13.97 2.17
C ASN A 155 16.70 13.52 1.04
N ARG A 156 16.22 13.46 -0.21
CA ARG A 156 17.08 13.15 -1.37
C ARG A 156 18.19 14.18 -1.57
N VAL A 157 17.90 15.47 -1.37
CA VAL A 157 18.94 16.52 -1.41
C VAL A 157 19.93 16.34 -0.26
N LEU A 158 19.45 15.99 0.93
CA LEU A 158 20.32 15.72 2.09
C LEU A 158 21.15 14.45 1.92
N ASP A 159 20.60 13.40 1.29
CA ASP A 159 21.33 12.17 0.93
C ASP A 159 22.50 12.49 -0.01
N GLU A 160 22.27 13.34 -1.01
CA GLU A 160 23.31 13.79 -1.94
C GLU A 160 24.39 14.62 -1.23
N ALA A 161 24.00 15.45 -0.26
CA ALA A 161 24.96 16.20 0.57
C ALA A 161 25.79 15.29 1.48
N GLU A 162 25.18 14.26 2.07
CA GLU A 162 25.84 13.30 2.95
C GLU A 162 26.84 12.44 2.17
N GLN A 163 26.43 11.91 1.01
CA GLN A 163 27.30 11.12 0.12
C GLN A 163 28.54 11.89 -0.33
N ARG A 164 28.44 13.23 -0.43
CA ARG A 164 29.55 14.13 -0.82
C ARG A 164 30.29 14.74 0.36
N GLY A 165 29.95 14.35 1.60
CA GLY A 165 30.61 14.83 2.82
C GLY A 165 30.32 16.30 3.20
N TRP A 166 29.25 16.91 2.65
CA TRP A 166 28.86 18.30 2.98
C TRP A 166 27.98 18.39 4.23
N ILE A 167 27.35 17.29 4.63
CA ILE A 167 26.69 17.11 5.93
C ILE A 167 27.07 15.77 6.53
N THR A 168 26.89 15.63 7.84
CA THR A 168 26.95 14.34 8.53
C THR A 168 25.56 13.91 8.97
N HIS A 169 25.40 12.61 9.24
CA HIS A 169 24.12 12.08 9.69
C HIS A 169 23.59 12.77 10.96
N ALA A 170 24.48 13.17 11.87
CA ALA A 170 24.13 13.79 13.15
C ALA A 170 23.42 15.15 13.01
N ILE A 171 23.75 15.92 11.98
CA ILE A 171 23.15 17.25 11.74
C ILE A 171 21.92 17.19 10.82
N ARG A 172 21.52 15.99 10.38
CA ARG A 172 20.37 15.79 9.50
C ARG A 172 19.07 16.13 10.24
N PRO A 173 18.29 17.12 9.78
CA PRO A 173 17.05 17.48 10.44
C PRO A 173 15.98 16.41 10.19
N LYS A 174 15.14 16.14 11.20
CA LYS A 174 14.00 15.23 11.05
C LYS A 174 12.83 15.97 10.40
N PRO A 175 12.34 15.52 9.23
CA PRO A 175 11.23 16.20 8.57
C PRO A 175 9.95 16.16 9.40
N ILE A 176 9.28 17.30 9.51
CA ILE A 176 8.00 17.43 10.23
C ILE A 176 6.85 17.31 9.23
N ASN A 177 5.78 16.61 9.62
CA ASN A 177 4.54 16.58 8.84
C ASN A 177 3.34 16.96 9.69
N ASP A 178 2.92 18.21 9.56
CA ASP A 178 1.77 18.80 10.24
C ASP A 178 0.55 18.94 9.32
N GLY A 179 0.55 18.24 8.18
CA GLY A 179 -0.43 18.40 7.11
C GLY A 179 -1.82 17.87 7.45
N ILE A 180 -2.81 18.29 6.65
CA ILE A 180 -4.18 17.81 6.79
C ILE A 180 -4.21 16.31 6.47
N LYS A 181 -4.54 15.49 7.48
CA LYS A 181 -4.74 14.04 7.31
C LYS A 181 -5.86 13.80 6.30
N THR A 182 -5.62 12.95 5.32
CA THR A 182 -6.65 12.57 4.36
C THR A 182 -7.73 11.75 5.08
N LYS A 183 -8.99 12.20 5.00
CA LYS A 183 -10.13 11.40 5.47
C LYS A 183 -10.29 10.17 4.58
N SER A 184 -10.61 9.03 5.18
CA SER A 184 -11.01 7.85 4.41
C SER A 184 -12.18 8.18 3.49
N ARG A 185 -12.31 7.47 2.37
CA ARG A 185 -13.52 7.54 1.56
C ARG A 185 -14.64 6.73 2.20
N GLY A 186 -15.88 7.10 1.90
CA GLY A 186 -17.06 6.34 2.32
C GLY A 186 -17.19 5.02 1.55
N SER A 187 -18.00 4.10 2.09
CA SER A 187 -18.45 2.88 1.41
C SER A 187 -19.94 2.97 1.09
N PHE A 188 -20.47 2.01 0.33
CA PHE A 188 -21.89 1.83 0.08
C PHE A 188 -22.47 0.69 0.94
N THR A 189 -23.77 0.71 1.19
CA THR A 189 -24.53 -0.45 1.70
C THR A 189 -25.02 -1.34 0.55
N ARG A 190 -25.61 -2.50 0.86
CA ARG A 190 -26.17 -3.41 -0.17
C ARG A 190 -27.39 -2.77 -0.85
N GLU A 191 -28.17 -2.01 -0.11
CA GLU A 191 -29.35 -1.27 -0.57
C GLU A 191 -28.93 -0.13 -1.50
N GLU A 192 -27.92 0.64 -1.11
CA GLU A 192 -27.34 1.68 -1.96
C GLU A 192 -26.72 1.11 -3.23
N TYR A 193 -26.01 -0.02 -3.14
CA TYR A 193 -25.52 -0.73 -4.32
C TYR A 193 -26.65 -1.13 -5.26
N ARG A 194 -27.78 -1.63 -4.72
CA ARG A 194 -28.99 -1.94 -5.49
C ARG A 194 -29.52 -0.73 -6.25
N MET A 195 -29.77 0.37 -5.54
CA MET A 195 -30.23 1.62 -6.14
C MET A 195 -29.31 2.09 -7.28
N ILE A 196 -27.99 2.03 -7.05
CA ILE A 196 -27.01 2.48 -8.04
C ILE A 196 -27.01 1.58 -9.29
N TYR A 197 -26.96 0.25 -9.14
CA TYR A 197 -26.87 -0.61 -10.32
C TYR A 197 -28.17 -0.66 -11.12
N GLU A 198 -29.32 -0.45 -10.47
CA GLU A 198 -30.63 -0.36 -11.12
C GLU A 198 -30.73 0.91 -11.97
N GLU A 199 -30.37 2.06 -11.41
CA GLU A 199 -30.33 3.33 -12.13
C GLU A 199 -29.34 3.28 -13.31
N LEU A 200 -28.17 2.66 -13.12
CA LEU A 200 -27.18 2.48 -14.18
C LEU A 200 -27.71 1.72 -15.41
N ARG A 201 -28.78 0.90 -15.28
CA ARG A 201 -29.38 0.18 -16.42
C ARG A 201 -29.90 1.13 -17.49
N GLY A 202 -30.48 2.26 -17.09
CA GLY A 202 -31.05 3.27 -17.98
C GLY A 202 -30.22 4.54 -18.14
N TYR A 203 -29.19 4.76 -17.31
CA TYR A 203 -28.49 6.04 -17.20
C TYR A 203 -27.89 6.58 -18.52
N HIS A 204 -27.45 5.69 -19.41
CA HIS A 204 -26.93 6.06 -20.73
C HIS A 204 -27.99 6.69 -21.65
N LYS A 205 -29.27 6.38 -21.44
CA LYS A 205 -30.41 6.93 -22.21
C LYS A 205 -30.80 8.35 -21.78
N LEU A 206 -30.30 8.81 -20.64
CA LEU A 206 -30.57 10.16 -20.11
C LEU A 206 -29.65 11.24 -20.73
N THR A 207 -29.05 10.97 -21.88
CA THR A 207 -28.26 11.93 -22.64
C THR A 207 -28.38 11.62 -24.12
N ASP A 208 -28.49 12.68 -24.89
CA ASP A 208 -28.50 12.73 -26.35
C ASP A 208 -27.09 12.63 -26.95
N LYS A 209 -26.05 12.98 -26.19
CA LYS A 209 -24.65 13.01 -26.66
C LYS A 209 -24.07 11.60 -26.80
N PRO A 210 -23.70 11.12 -28.01
CA PRO A 210 -23.24 9.74 -28.22
C PRO A 210 -22.02 9.35 -27.39
N ILE A 211 -21.04 10.25 -27.26
CA ILE A 211 -19.80 10.01 -26.47
C ILE A 211 -20.15 9.82 -24.99
N THR A 212 -21.06 10.65 -24.45
CA THR A 212 -21.49 10.57 -23.05
C THR A 212 -22.32 9.31 -22.83
N ALA A 213 -23.24 9.00 -23.73
CA ALA A 213 -24.03 7.77 -23.69
C ALA A 213 -23.11 6.55 -23.64
N GLY A 214 -22.19 6.40 -24.60
CA GLY A 214 -21.21 5.31 -24.65
C GLY A 214 -20.34 5.21 -23.39
N THR A 215 -19.91 6.34 -22.83
CA THR A 215 -19.18 6.37 -21.55
C THR A 215 -20.03 5.83 -20.39
N ARG A 216 -21.34 6.14 -20.35
CA ARG A 216 -22.27 5.67 -19.31
C ARG A 216 -22.59 4.17 -19.45
N GLU A 217 -22.57 3.61 -20.65
CA GLU A 217 -22.70 2.15 -20.86
C GLU A 217 -21.52 1.41 -20.22
N VAL A 218 -20.31 1.88 -20.53
CA VAL A 218 -19.08 1.37 -19.92
C VAL A 218 -19.10 1.57 -18.41
N LEU A 219 -19.56 2.73 -17.92
CA LEU A 219 -19.65 3.02 -16.48
C LEU A 219 -20.48 1.96 -15.73
N ARG A 220 -21.59 1.47 -16.30
CA ARG A 220 -22.40 0.41 -15.69
C ARG A 220 -21.57 -0.86 -15.49
N ASN A 221 -20.89 -1.32 -16.53
CA ASN A 221 -20.06 -2.53 -16.46
C ASN A 221 -18.89 -2.34 -15.51
N TYR A 222 -18.25 -1.18 -15.61
CA TYR A 222 -17.13 -0.75 -14.79
C TYR A 222 -17.45 -0.81 -13.29
N VAL A 223 -18.56 -0.19 -12.86
CA VAL A 223 -19.01 -0.21 -11.47
C VAL A 223 -19.24 -1.63 -10.96
N LEU A 224 -19.92 -2.46 -11.77
CA LEU A 224 -20.24 -3.84 -11.40
C LEU A 224 -18.99 -4.72 -11.30
N ILE A 225 -18.01 -4.54 -12.20
CA ILE A 225 -16.73 -5.25 -12.13
C ILE A 225 -15.96 -4.85 -10.88
N LEU A 226 -15.87 -3.55 -10.57
CA LEU A 226 -15.18 -3.08 -9.36
C LEU A 226 -15.82 -3.63 -8.08
N ALA A 227 -17.15 -3.63 -8.00
CA ALA A 227 -17.90 -4.13 -6.87
C ALA A 227 -17.75 -5.65 -6.64
N ASN A 228 -17.26 -6.39 -7.64
CA ASN A 228 -17.13 -7.85 -7.61
C ASN A 228 -15.69 -8.37 -7.72
N THR A 229 -14.69 -7.49 -7.78
CA THR A 229 -13.26 -7.88 -7.89
C THR A 229 -12.38 -7.21 -6.84
N GLY A 230 -12.81 -6.06 -6.30
CA GLY A 230 -12.00 -5.30 -5.36
C GLY A 230 -10.76 -4.65 -5.97
N MET A 231 -10.55 -4.69 -7.29
CA MET A 231 -9.41 -4.04 -7.95
C MET A 231 -9.45 -2.51 -7.84
N ARG A 232 -8.31 -1.83 -8.07
CA ARG A 232 -8.28 -0.37 -8.04
C ARG A 232 -8.97 0.20 -9.29
N HIS A 233 -9.91 1.13 -9.10
CA HIS A 233 -10.61 1.85 -10.18
C HIS A 233 -9.71 2.79 -11.04
N GLY A 234 -8.41 2.73 -10.87
CA GLY A 234 -7.47 3.56 -11.63
C GLY A 234 -6.84 2.77 -12.75
N THR A 235 -5.52 2.86 -12.78
CA THR A 235 -4.61 2.10 -13.64
C THR A 235 -4.99 0.62 -13.74
N GLU A 236 -5.13 -0.09 -12.61
CA GLU A 236 -5.46 -1.54 -12.60
C GLU A 236 -6.68 -1.89 -13.46
N ALA A 237 -7.80 -1.19 -13.26
CA ALA A 237 -9.01 -1.48 -14.03
C ALA A 237 -8.94 -0.96 -15.47
N LEU A 238 -8.44 0.26 -15.69
CA LEU A 238 -8.50 0.89 -17.03
C LEU A 238 -7.46 0.34 -18.01
N ASP A 239 -6.37 -0.23 -17.50
CA ASP A 239 -5.34 -0.87 -18.31
C ASP A 239 -5.55 -2.39 -18.45
N LEU A 240 -6.61 -2.93 -17.86
CA LEU A 240 -7.01 -4.32 -18.02
C LEU A 240 -7.32 -4.64 -19.49
N LYS A 241 -6.68 -5.68 -20.01
CA LYS A 241 -6.89 -6.22 -21.35
C LYS A 241 -7.46 -7.63 -21.29
N TRP A 242 -8.04 -8.10 -22.39
CA TRP A 242 -8.65 -9.43 -22.42
C TRP A 242 -7.65 -10.56 -22.18
N LYS A 243 -6.41 -10.43 -22.69
CA LYS A 243 -5.29 -11.34 -22.39
C LYS A 243 -4.94 -11.48 -20.91
N ASN A 244 -5.44 -10.58 -20.05
CA ASN A 244 -5.20 -10.63 -18.62
C ASN A 244 -6.25 -11.45 -17.86
N LEU A 245 -7.31 -11.90 -18.53
CA LEU A 245 -8.34 -12.76 -17.96
C LEU A 245 -8.00 -14.21 -18.28
N LEU A 246 -8.33 -15.11 -17.36
CA LEU A 246 -8.27 -16.56 -17.60
C LEU A 246 -9.30 -17.29 -16.75
N TRP A 247 -9.69 -18.48 -17.21
CA TRP A 247 -10.48 -19.41 -16.42
C TRP A 247 -9.55 -20.28 -15.56
N LEU A 248 -9.80 -20.27 -14.25
CA LEU A 248 -9.19 -21.18 -13.29
C LEU A 248 -10.14 -22.35 -13.11
N GLN A 249 -9.63 -23.57 -13.22
CA GLN A 249 -10.38 -24.78 -12.88
C GLN A 249 -9.84 -25.33 -11.58
N GLU A 250 -10.73 -25.59 -10.63
CA GLU A 250 -10.42 -26.24 -9.36
C GLU A 250 -11.58 -27.20 -9.07
N GLU A 251 -11.25 -28.49 -8.96
CA GLU A 251 -12.25 -29.57 -8.92
C GLU A 251 -13.25 -29.45 -10.10
N ASP A 252 -14.55 -29.47 -9.81
CA ASP A 252 -15.63 -29.32 -10.79
C ASP A 252 -16.10 -27.87 -10.97
N GLN A 253 -15.35 -26.89 -10.44
CA GLN A 253 -15.72 -25.48 -10.45
C GLN A 253 -14.80 -24.66 -11.35
N THR A 254 -15.36 -23.63 -11.98
CA THR A 254 -14.63 -22.72 -12.86
C THR A 254 -14.75 -21.28 -12.34
N TYR A 255 -13.60 -20.62 -12.18
CA TYR A 255 -13.50 -19.27 -11.63
C TYR A 255 -12.84 -18.30 -12.61
N LEU A 256 -13.29 -17.06 -12.64
CA LEU A 256 -12.69 -16.03 -13.49
C LEU A 256 -11.50 -15.38 -12.76
N GLY A 257 -10.27 -15.72 -13.18
CA GLY A 257 -9.02 -15.11 -12.74
C GLY A 257 -8.65 -13.88 -13.56
N LEU A 258 -8.02 -12.89 -12.92
CA LEU A 258 -7.54 -11.67 -13.56
C LEU A 258 -6.14 -11.29 -13.08
N PHE A 259 -5.30 -10.84 -14.02
CA PHE A 259 -3.99 -10.26 -13.74
C PHE A 259 -4.05 -8.74 -13.92
N VAL A 260 -4.11 -8.01 -12.81
CA VAL A 260 -4.14 -6.55 -12.83
C VAL A 260 -2.75 -5.97 -12.64
N ASP A 261 -2.44 -4.91 -13.37
CA ASP A 261 -1.18 -4.18 -13.27
C ASP A 261 -1.38 -2.77 -12.71
N GLY A 262 -0.54 -2.37 -11.79
CA GLY A 262 -0.63 -1.08 -11.14
C GLY A 262 0.70 -0.63 -10.54
N LYS A 263 0.64 0.37 -9.66
CA LYS A 263 1.86 0.96 -9.06
C LYS A 263 2.72 -0.04 -8.28
N THR A 264 2.14 -1.15 -7.84
CA THR A 264 2.80 -2.18 -7.02
C THR A 264 3.21 -3.41 -7.84
N GLY A 265 3.15 -3.33 -9.18
CA GLY A 265 3.36 -4.45 -10.09
C GLY A 265 2.10 -5.28 -10.33
N GLN A 266 2.28 -6.34 -11.11
CA GLN A 266 1.22 -7.26 -11.48
C GLN A 266 0.83 -8.18 -10.33
N ARG A 267 -0.47 -8.49 -10.24
CA ARG A 267 -0.98 -9.45 -9.26
C ARG A 267 -2.22 -10.19 -9.78
N PRO A 268 -2.39 -11.47 -9.40
CA PRO A 268 -3.64 -12.17 -9.64
C PRO A 268 -4.73 -11.72 -8.66
N LEU A 269 -5.99 -11.84 -9.09
CA LEU A 269 -7.19 -11.79 -8.26
C LEU A 269 -8.27 -12.67 -8.90
N VAL A 270 -9.24 -13.11 -8.10
CA VAL A 270 -10.40 -13.88 -8.58
C VAL A 270 -11.64 -13.01 -8.56
N ALA A 271 -12.35 -12.90 -9.67
CA ALA A 271 -13.63 -12.21 -9.71
C ALA A 271 -14.75 -13.07 -9.14
N ARG A 272 -15.71 -12.45 -8.45
CA ARG A 272 -16.98 -13.12 -8.14
C ARG A 272 -17.77 -13.36 -9.44
N ASP A 273 -18.54 -14.42 -9.50
CA ASP A 273 -19.30 -14.84 -10.70
C ASP A 273 -20.20 -13.75 -11.28
N ARG A 274 -20.74 -12.89 -10.41
CA ARG A 274 -21.55 -11.73 -10.82
C ARG A 274 -20.79 -10.71 -11.70
N ALA A 275 -19.46 -10.81 -11.79
CA ALA A 275 -18.63 -10.02 -12.70
C ALA A 275 -18.65 -10.53 -14.14
N ILE A 276 -19.02 -11.80 -14.38
CA ILE A 276 -19.01 -12.43 -15.72
C ILE A 276 -19.92 -11.66 -16.69
N ARG A 277 -21.20 -11.46 -16.33
CA ARG A 277 -22.15 -10.73 -17.19
C ARG A 277 -21.71 -9.30 -17.53
N PRO A 278 -21.16 -8.51 -16.60
CA PRO A 278 -20.50 -7.24 -16.94
C PRO A 278 -19.37 -7.33 -17.97
N PHE A 279 -18.53 -8.37 -17.94
CA PHE A 279 -17.48 -8.60 -18.95
C PHE A 279 -18.10 -8.96 -20.31
N GLU A 280 -19.08 -9.85 -20.35
CA GLU A 280 -19.81 -10.18 -21.58
C GLU A 280 -20.46 -8.95 -22.21
N ARG A 281 -21.15 -8.11 -21.41
CA ARG A 281 -21.71 -6.84 -21.91
C ARG A 281 -20.66 -5.89 -22.44
N GLN A 282 -19.43 -5.99 -21.96
CA GLN A 282 -18.34 -5.18 -22.42
C GLN A 282 -17.80 -5.67 -23.78
N ILE A 283 -17.91 -6.97 -24.07
CA ILE A 283 -17.69 -7.56 -25.39
C ILE A 283 -18.81 -7.15 -26.35
N GLU A 284 -20.08 -7.29 -25.94
CA GLU A 284 -21.26 -6.96 -26.76
C GLU A 284 -21.26 -5.52 -27.29
N ILE A 285 -20.76 -4.56 -26.49
CA ILE A 285 -20.66 -3.16 -26.92
C ILE A 285 -19.35 -2.86 -27.66
N ASN A 286 -18.35 -3.75 -27.66
CA ASN A 286 -17.08 -3.48 -28.32
C ASN A 286 -17.19 -3.79 -29.83
N PRO A 287 -17.05 -2.80 -30.73
CA PRO A 287 -17.21 -3.04 -32.16
C PRO A 287 -16.20 -4.03 -32.74
N LYS A 288 -15.03 -4.21 -32.12
CA LYS A 288 -14.00 -5.16 -32.57
C LYS A 288 -14.26 -6.62 -32.17
N LEU A 289 -15.12 -6.84 -31.16
CA LEU A 289 -15.34 -8.16 -30.55
C LEU A 289 -16.80 -8.62 -30.71
N MET A 290 -17.55 -7.96 -31.60
CA MET A 290 -18.96 -8.23 -31.81
C MET A 290 -19.14 -9.67 -32.29
N GLY A 291 -19.99 -10.43 -31.60
CA GLY A 291 -20.27 -11.84 -31.90
C GLY A 291 -19.34 -12.84 -31.21
N MET A 292 -18.28 -12.40 -30.54
CA MET A 292 -17.45 -13.28 -29.72
C MET A 292 -18.06 -13.49 -28.33
N THR A 293 -17.85 -14.67 -27.77
CA THR A 293 -18.14 -15.03 -26.38
C THR A 293 -16.98 -14.68 -25.47
N LEU A 294 -17.23 -14.65 -24.15
CA LEU A 294 -16.16 -14.40 -23.18
C LEU A 294 -15.06 -15.47 -23.25
N ASN A 295 -15.41 -16.73 -23.49
CA ASN A 295 -14.45 -17.82 -23.63
C ASN A 295 -13.53 -17.62 -24.82
N GLU A 296 -14.09 -17.33 -26.00
CA GLU A 296 -13.30 -17.11 -27.22
C GLU A 296 -12.33 -15.93 -27.08
N VAL A 297 -12.77 -14.84 -26.43
CA VAL A 297 -11.92 -13.66 -26.22
C VAL A 297 -10.78 -13.96 -25.22
N ILE A 298 -11.05 -14.73 -24.16
CA ILE A 298 -10.05 -15.17 -23.19
C ILE A 298 -9.04 -16.11 -23.85
N ASP A 299 -9.52 -17.13 -24.57
CA ASP A 299 -8.69 -18.14 -25.22
C ASP A 299 -7.80 -17.54 -26.32
N ALA A 300 -8.33 -16.57 -27.07
CA ALA A 300 -7.58 -15.83 -28.09
C ALA A 300 -6.53 -14.87 -27.49
N LYS A 301 -6.52 -14.64 -26.17
CA LYS A 301 -5.58 -13.76 -25.45
C LYS A 301 -5.42 -12.39 -26.11
N LEU A 302 -6.54 -11.75 -26.45
CA LEU A 302 -6.54 -10.51 -27.21
C LEU A 302 -5.87 -9.34 -26.44
N ASP A 303 -4.95 -8.63 -27.10
CA ASP A 303 -4.26 -7.45 -26.55
C ASP A 303 -5.09 -6.15 -26.63
N GLU A 304 -6.41 -6.30 -26.61
CA GLU A 304 -7.39 -5.21 -26.63
C GLU A 304 -7.83 -4.87 -25.20
N TYR A 305 -8.08 -3.59 -24.93
CA TYR A 305 -8.56 -3.14 -23.63
C TYR A 305 -9.98 -3.61 -23.37
N VAL A 306 -10.28 -3.94 -22.11
CA VAL A 306 -11.63 -4.31 -21.68
C VAL A 306 -12.57 -3.10 -21.80
N PHE A 307 -12.23 -1.97 -21.19
CA PHE A 307 -13.13 -0.81 -21.10
C PHE A 307 -13.03 0.10 -22.33
N VAL A 308 -13.76 -0.30 -23.38
CA VAL A 308 -13.88 0.40 -24.66
C VAL A 308 -15.36 0.77 -24.90
N THR A 309 -15.63 1.98 -25.36
CA THR A 309 -17.00 2.39 -25.66
C THR A 309 -17.52 1.74 -26.93
N ARG A 310 -18.83 1.82 -27.16
CA ARG A 310 -19.47 1.42 -28.43
C ARG A 310 -18.88 2.08 -29.68
N LEU A 311 -18.19 3.21 -29.50
CA LEU A 311 -17.50 3.93 -30.57
C LEU A 311 -16.06 3.45 -30.79
N GLY A 312 -15.63 2.36 -30.11
CA GLY A 312 -14.27 1.83 -30.19
C GLY A 312 -13.23 2.66 -29.42
N GLN A 313 -13.65 3.60 -28.58
CA GLN A 313 -12.75 4.52 -27.87
C GLN A 313 -12.48 4.05 -26.44
N ARG A 314 -11.23 4.16 -25.97
CA ARG A 314 -10.93 3.97 -24.55
C ARG A 314 -11.60 5.06 -23.71
N VAL A 315 -12.23 4.66 -22.61
CA VAL A 315 -12.81 5.61 -21.68
C VAL A 315 -11.73 6.31 -20.86
N ALA A 316 -11.82 7.64 -20.78
CA ALA A 316 -10.96 8.42 -19.90
C ALA A 316 -11.43 8.31 -18.44
N ARG A 317 -10.49 8.10 -17.51
CA ARG A 317 -10.76 8.04 -16.07
C ARG A 317 -11.59 9.23 -15.57
N ALA A 318 -11.25 10.44 -16.02
CA ALA A 318 -11.95 11.67 -15.61
C ALA A 318 -13.43 11.66 -16.04
N ASN A 319 -13.75 11.09 -17.20
CA ASN A 319 -15.11 11.03 -17.71
C ASN A 319 -15.95 10.00 -16.94
N LEU A 320 -15.37 8.85 -16.58
CA LEU A 320 -16.05 7.88 -15.70
C LEU A 320 -16.30 8.49 -14.32
N SER A 321 -15.29 9.09 -13.70
CA SER A 321 -15.44 9.75 -12.40
C SER A 321 -16.53 10.81 -12.42
N ARG A 322 -16.53 11.70 -13.42
CA ARG A 322 -17.52 12.78 -13.53
C ARG A 322 -18.94 12.25 -13.73
N ASN A 323 -19.13 11.23 -14.57
CA ASN A 323 -20.46 10.65 -14.77
C ASN A 323 -20.94 9.88 -13.53
N PHE A 324 -20.04 9.21 -12.81
CA PHE A 324 -20.38 8.55 -11.56
C PHE A 324 -20.73 9.56 -10.46
N GLU A 325 -19.98 10.65 -10.33
CA GLU A 325 -20.29 11.73 -9.38
C GLU A 325 -21.67 12.34 -9.67
N LYS A 326 -22.00 12.63 -10.93
CA LYS A 326 -23.34 13.10 -11.34
C LYS A 326 -24.45 12.10 -10.99
N LEU A 327 -24.19 10.81 -11.14
CA LEU A 327 -25.14 9.76 -10.75
C LEU A 327 -25.36 9.77 -9.22
N LEU A 328 -24.29 9.87 -8.44
CA LEU A 328 -24.40 9.95 -6.98
C LEU A 328 -25.16 11.20 -6.53
N GLU A 329 -24.92 12.34 -7.18
CA GLU A 329 -25.68 13.58 -6.92
C GLU A 329 -27.17 13.39 -7.20
N LYS A 330 -27.53 12.78 -8.35
CA LYS A 330 -28.92 12.45 -8.70
C LYS A 330 -29.60 11.58 -7.64
N LEU A 331 -28.88 10.58 -7.12
CA LEU A 331 -29.41 9.63 -6.14
C LEU A 331 -29.33 10.13 -4.69
N GLY A 332 -28.73 11.31 -4.43
CA GLY A 332 -28.49 11.79 -3.07
C GLY A 332 -27.46 10.96 -2.29
N LEU A 333 -26.56 10.25 -2.99
CA LEU A 333 -25.60 9.30 -2.41
C LEU A 333 -24.14 9.79 -2.42
N THR A 334 -23.91 11.09 -2.66
CA THR A 334 -22.55 11.67 -2.70
C THR A 334 -21.79 11.53 -1.38
N TYR A 335 -22.51 11.60 -0.26
CA TYR A 335 -21.98 11.42 1.09
C TYR A 335 -22.73 10.28 1.78
N GLY A 336 -22.00 9.47 2.54
CA GLY A 336 -22.62 8.47 3.41
C GLY A 336 -23.10 9.03 4.74
N ALA A 337 -23.80 8.21 5.50
CA ALA A 337 -24.22 8.52 6.87
C ALA A 337 -23.00 8.84 7.78
N ASP A 338 -21.82 8.34 7.42
CA ASP A 338 -20.55 8.65 8.09
C ASP A 338 -19.93 10.01 7.70
N GLY A 339 -20.64 10.80 6.89
CA GLY A 339 -20.20 12.10 6.37
C GLY A 339 -19.03 12.01 5.39
N LYS A 340 -18.63 10.81 4.95
CA LYS A 340 -17.50 10.65 4.01
C LYS A 340 -17.98 10.74 2.58
N LYS A 341 -17.24 11.48 1.75
CA LYS A 341 -17.48 11.56 0.32
C LYS A 341 -17.26 10.19 -0.33
N ARG A 342 -18.16 9.82 -1.25
CA ARG A 342 -18.12 8.59 -2.03
C ARG A 342 -17.69 8.87 -3.47
N THR A 343 -16.95 7.93 -4.07
CA THR A 343 -16.38 8.03 -5.43
C THR A 343 -16.25 6.63 -6.03
N LEU A 344 -15.73 6.47 -7.25
CA LEU A 344 -15.44 5.14 -7.81
C LEU A 344 -14.51 4.29 -6.93
N TYR A 345 -13.62 4.90 -6.14
CA TYR A 345 -12.79 4.17 -5.18
C TYR A 345 -13.61 3.52 -4.05
N SER A 346 -14.81 4.03 -3.76
CA SER A 346 -15.70 3.48 -2.74
C SER A 346 -16.15 2.05 -3.05
N TRP A 347 -16.16 1.63 -4.33
CA TRP A 347 -16.45 0.23 -4.69
C TRP A 347 -15.44 -0.77 -4.12
N ARG A 348 -14.19 -0.34 -3.98
CA ARG A 348 -13.15 -1.15 -3.34
C ARG A 348 -13.40 -1.31 -1.84
N HIS A 349 -13.93 -0.27 -1.18
CA HIS A 349 -14.37 -0.36 0.22
C HIS A 349 -15.64 -1.20 0.40
N PHE A 350 -16.56 -1.10 -0.54
CA PHE A 350 -17.76 -1.92 -0.60
C PHE A 350 -17.40 -3.41 -0.72
N TYR A 351 -16.54 -3.75 -1.68
CA TYR A 351 -16.05 -5.11 -1.87
C TYR A 351 -15.42 -5.69 -0.59
N ALA A 352 -14.47 -4.95 0.00
CA ALA A 352 -13.78 -5.35 1.23
C ALA A 352 -14.75 -5.56 2.40
N THR A 353 -15.70 -4.64 2.57
CA THR A 353 -16.72 -4.75 3.63
C THR A 353 -17.55 -6.01 3.48
N LEU A 354 -17.98 -6.32 2.25
CA LEU A 354 -18.76 -7.52 1.99
C LEU A 354 -17.97 -8.82 2.24
N ASP A 355 -16.68 -8.86 1.91
CA ASP A 355 -15.86 -10.05 2.15
C ASP A 355 -15.59 -10.25 3.65
N LEU A 356 -15.31 -9.18 4.38
CA LEU A 356 -15.15 -9.25 5.84
C LEU A 356 -16.45 -9.71 6.54
N GLN A 357 -17.60 -9.22 6.07
CA GLN A 357 -18.93 -9.69 6.54
C GLN A 357 -19.20 -11.17 6.24
N ARG A 358 -18.54 -11.75 5.23
CA ARG A 358 -18.62 -13.18 4.89
C ARG A 358 -17.63 -14.02 5.70
N GLY A 359 -16.84 -13.41 6.57
CA GLY A 359 -15.83 -14.09 7.39
C GLY A 359 -14.47 -14.26 6.72
N LEU A 360 -14.20 -13.65 5.56
CA LEU A 360 -12.86 -13.71 4.97
C LEU A 360 -11.85 -13.00 5.88
N SER A 361 -10.69 -13.64 6.07
CA SER A 361 -9.62 -13.04 6.86
C SER A 361 -9.04 -11.79 6.19
N THR A 362 -8.53 -10.87 7.00
CA THR A 362 -7.82 -9.68 6.51
C THR A 362 -6.59 -10.06 5.68
N HIS A 363 -5.95 -11.19 5.99
CA HIS A 363 -4.84 -11.73 5.22
C HIS A 363 -5.27 -12.16 3.81
N ALA A 364 -6.31 -12.99 3.67
CA ALA A 364 -6.81 -13.41 2.36
C ALA A 364 -7.24 -12.19 1.52
N LEU A 365 -7.97 -11.26 2.14
CA LEU A 365 -8.40 -10.03 1.49
C LEU A 365 -7.22 -9.13 1.08
N SER A 366 -6.12 -9.12 1.84
CA SER A 366 -4.91 -8.36 1.53
C SER A 366 -4.27 -8.83 0.21
N ARG A 367 -4.23 -10.14 -0.02
CA ARG A 367 -3.74 -10.77 -1.25
C ARG A 367 -4.67 -10.48 -2.42
N GLN A 368 -5.98 -10.67 -2.22
CA GLN A 368 -7.03 -10.40 -3.22
C GLN A 368 -7.06 -8.94 -3.69
N MET A 369 -6.78 -7.99 -2.81
CA MET A 369 -6.82 -6.56 -3.14
C MET A 369 -5.44 -5.99 -3.49
N GLY A 370 -4.33 -6.60 -3.08
CA GLY A 370 -3.00 -6.02 -3.21
C GLY A 370 -2.78 -4.82 -2.28
N ASN A 371 -3.24 -4.95 -1.02
CA ASN A 371 -2.97 -4.01 0.07
C ASN A 371 -2.19 -4.74 1.19
N SER A 372 -1.49 -4.02 2.06
CA SER A 372 -0.95 -4.65 3.27
C SER A 372 -2.04 -4.93 4.30
N THR A 373 -1.85 -5.98 5.10
CA THR A 373 -2.76 -6.35 6.20
C THR A 373 -2.95 -5.18 7.16
N GLY A 374 -1.87 -4.50 7.56
CA GLY A 374 -1.94 -3.32 8.44
C GLY A 374 -2.73 -2.14 7.86
N VAL A 375 -2.80 -2.00 6.53
CA VAL A 375 -3.69 -1.02 5.90
C VAL A 375 -5.14 -1.47 6.05
N LEU A 376 -5.47 -2.72 5.70
CA LEU A 376 -6.84 -3.22 5.84
C LEU A 376 -7.31 -3.15 7.30
N ASP A 377 -6.49 -3.59 8.25
CA ASP A 377 -6.80 -3.57 9.67
C ASP A 377 -7.09 -2.14 10.18
N ARG A 378 -6.23 -1.17 9.84
CA ARG A 378 -6.45 0.24 10.22
C ARG A 378 -7.76 0.81 9.67
N PHE A 379 -8.19 0.37 8.49
CA PHE A 379 -9.38 0.88 7.82
C PHE A 379 -10.67 0.17 8.24
N TYR A 380 -10.63 -1.15 8.47
CA TYR A 380 -11.83 -1.98 8.64
C TYR A 380 -12.03 -2.55 10.05
N SER A 381 -11.01 -2.59 10.93
CA SER A 381 -11.18 -3.05 12.32
C SER A 381 -12.32 -2.31 13.06
N LYS A 382 -12.45 -1.01 12.80
CA LYS A 382 -13.50 -0.16 13.37
C LYS A 382 -14.93 -0.52 12.94
N LEU A 383 -15.06 -1.23 11.82
CA LEU A 383 -16.35 -1.63 11.28
C LEU A 383 -16.73 -3.05 11.73
N SER A 384 -15.83 -3.80 12.37
CA SER A 384 -16.07 -5.17 12.85
C SER A 384 -17.37 -5.31 13.65
N PRO A 385 -17.70 -4.43 14.62
CA PRO A 385 -18.93 -4.56 15.41
C PRO A 385 -20.21 -4.50 14.57
N PHE A 386 -20.23 -3.62 13.56
CA PHE A 386 -21.38 -3.42 12.66
C PHE A 386 -21.41 -4.41 11.50
N MET A 387 -20.26 -5.03 11.17
CA MET A 387 -20.15 -6.01 10.10
C MET A 387 -20.68 -7.38 10.55
N ASN A 388 -20.46 -7.76 11.81
CA ASN A 388 -20.92 -9.04 12.35
C ASN A 388 -21.87 -8.84 13.54
N PRO A 389 -23.02 -8.16 13.35
CA PRO A 389 -23.93 -7.86 14.44
C PRO A 389 -24.52 -9.13 15.06
N GLY A 390 -24.72 -10.19 14.27
CA GLY A 390 -25.19 -11.47 14.77
C GLY A 390 -24.17 -12.15 15.68
N LEU A 391 -22.90 -12.21 15.27
CA LEU A 391 -21.78 -12.70 16.09
C LEU A 391 -21.59 -11.88 17.36
N HIS A 392 -21.58 -10.54 17.26
CA HIS A 392 -21.41 -9.65 18.41
C HIS A 392 -22.64 -9.62 19.34
N SER A 393 -23.85 -9.83 18.82
CA SER A 393 -25.08 -9.95 19.63
C SER A 393 -25.32 -11.36 20.16
N GLY A 394 -24.49 -12.33 19.78
CA GLY A 394 -24.66 -13.75 20.11
C GLY A 394 -25.84 -14.43 19.40
N ARG A 395 -26.50 -13.76 18.45
CA ARG A 395 -27.63 -14.32 17.69
C ARG A 395 -27.20 -15.37 16.68
N ASP A 396 -26.04 -15.22 16.06
CA ASP A 396 -25.55 -16.21 15.09
C ASP A 396 -25.30 -17.56 15.80
N LEU A 397 -24.63 -17.53 16.96
CA LEU A 397 -24.45 -18.70 17.83
C LEU A 397 -25.79 -19.31 18.27
N ARG A 398 -26.79 -18.47 18.56
CA ARG A 398 -28.13 -18.94 18.96
C ARG A 398 -28.88 -19.57 17.78
N ASN A 399 -28.78 -19.00 16.58
CA ASN A 399 -29.42 -19.51 15.38
C ASN A 399 -28.78 -20.82 14.94
N GLU A 400 -27.45 -20.93 14.97
CA GLU A 400 -26.72 -22.16 14.70
C GLU A 400 -27.12 -23.28 15.68
N GLN A 401 -27.25 -22.97 16.98
CA GLN A 401 -27.80 -23.90 17.97
C GLN A 401 -29.26 -24.31 17.70
N LEU A 402 -30.09 -23.38 17.20
CA LEU A 402 -31.49 -23.65 16.85
C LEU A 402 -31.61 -24.49 15.58
N GLU A 403 -30.77 -24.23 14.57
CA GLU A 403 -30.68 -25.01 13.35
C GLU A 403 -30.25 -26.43 13.67
N LEU A 404 -29.18 -26.62 14.46
CA LEU A 404 -28.74 -27.92 14.96
C LEU A 404 -29.87 -28.66 15.69
N LYS A 405 -30.60 -27.99 16.59
CA LYS A 405 -31.76 -28.57 17.29
C LYS A 405 -32.90 -28.95 16.34
N ASN A 406 -33.18 -28.14 15.33
CA ASN A 406 -34.24 -28.40 14.36
C ASN A 406 -33.88 -29.55 13.40
N THR A 407 -32.62 -29.64 12.94
CA THR A 407 -32.16 -30.82 12.17
C THR A 407 -32.26 -32.10 12.96
N VAL A 408 -32.02 -32.08 14.28
CA VAL A 408 -32.18 -33.24 15.17
C VAL A 408 -33.66 -33.58 15.38
N ALA A 409 -34.56 -32.58 15.43
CA ALA A 409 -35.99 -32.79 15.65
C ALA A 409 -36.77 -33.31 14.42
N VAL A 410 -36.26 -33.11 13.19
CA VAL A 410 -36.92 -33.56 11.94
C VAL A 410 -36.62 -35.04 11.62
N THR A 411 -35.68 -35.67 12.33
CA THR A 411 -35.22 -37.05 12.08
C THR A 411 -35.83 -38.13 12.98
N GLU A 412 -36.90 -37.85 13.75
CA GLU A 412 -37.56 -38.89 14.57
C GLU A 412 -38.65 -39.66 13.79
N PRO A 413 -38.61 -41.01 13.71
CA PRO A 413 -39.65 -41.81 13.08
C PRO A 413 -40.78 -42.22 14.06
N VAL A 414 -41.93 -42.50 13.45
CA VAL A 414 -43.23 -42.86 14.05
C VAL A 414 -43.17 -44.14 14.91
N GLN A 415 -43.91 -44.09 16.04
CA GLN A 415 -44.04 -45.11 17.09
C GLN A 415 -44.58 -46.48 16.63
N GLN A 416 -43.91 -47.58 17.04
CA GLN A 416 -44.55 -48.85 17.41
C GLN A 416 -43.81 -49.59 18.56
N SER A 417 -44.58 -49.84 19.63
CA SER A 417 -44.53 -50.83 20.73
C SER A 417 -43.21 -51.33 21.38
N VAL A 418 -43.00 -50.83 22.61
CA VAL A 418 -42.55 -51.41 23.90
C VAL A 418 -41.74 -52.73 23.93
N ALA A 419 -40.45 -52.63 24.31
CA ALA A 419 -39.77 -53.44 25.34
C ALA A 419 -38.48 -52.72 25.79
N GLN A 420 -38.14 -52.81 27.07
CA GLN A 420 -37.21 -51.91 27.78
C GLN A 420 -35.71 -52.28 27.66
N VAL A 421 -34.90 -51.23 27.90
CA VAL A 421 -33.49 -51.15 28.35
C VAL A 421 -32.38 -51.36 27.30
N GLU A 422 -31.77 -50.26 26.85
CA GLU A 422 -30.41 -49.85 27.25
C GLU A 422 -30.09 -48.45 26.67
N ALA A 423 -29.60 -47.56 27.54
CA ALA A 423 -29.31 -46.17 27.19
C ALA A 423 -28.02 -46.07 26.37
N GLN A 424 -28.13 -45.78 25.07
CA GLN A 424 -27.00 -45.39 24.23
C GLN A 424 -26.91 -43.87 24.14
N GLN A 425 -25.86 -43.32 24.74
CA GLN A 425 -25.50 -41.90 24.70
C GLN A 425 -24.95 -41.50 23.32
N ALA A 426 -25.44 -40.39 22.77
CA ALA A 426 -24.81 -39.69 21.65
C ALA A 426 -23.49 -39.01 22.12
N PRO A 427 -22.46 -38.87 21.26
CA PRO A 427 -21.09 -38.62 21.69
C PRO A 427 -20.87 -37.15 22.10
N ALA A 428 -20.50 -36.94 23.36
CA ALA A 428 -19.86 -35.71 23.82
C ALA A 428 -18.45 -35.60 23.20
N LEU A 429 -18.04 -34.40 22.80
CA LEU A 429 -16.63 -34.07 22.51
C LEU A 429 -15.75 -34.66 23.62
N SER A 430 -15.00 -35.72 23.30
CA SER A 430 -14.27 -36.47 24.31
C SER A 430 -13.16 -35.60 24.90
N ALA A 431 -12.86 -35.78 26.19
CA ALA A 431 -11.78 -35.07 26.87
C ALA A 431 -10.43 -35.20 26.11
N ALA A 432 -10.26 -36.28 25.34
CA ALA A 432 -9.10 -36.52 24.48
C ALA A 432 -9.00 -35.54 23.30
N SER A 433 -10.12 -35.21 22.63
CA SER A 433 -10.12 -34.22 21.54
C SER A 433 -9.76 -32.82 22.06
N LYS A 434 -10.26 -32.47 23.26
CA LYS A 434 -9.91 -31.20 23.89
C LYS A 434 -8.45 -31.11 24.35
N ALA A 435 -7.85 -32.24 24.75
CA ALA A 435 -6.44 -32.31 25.13
C ALA A 435 -5.52 -32.03 23.93
N PHE A 436 -5.85 -32.55 22.75
CA PHE A 436 -5.11 -32.25 21.52
C PHE A 436 -5.20 -30.78 21.10
N ASP A 437 -6.36 -30.13 21.21
CA ASP A 437 -6.50 -28.70 20.92
C ASP A 437 -5.57 -27.83 21.78
N LEU A 438 -5.44 -28.19 23.07
CA LEU A 438 -4.58 -27.46 24.01
C LEU A 438 -3.10 -27.73 23.74
N PHE A 439 -2.74 -28.93 23.32
CA PHE A 439 -1.38 -29.29 22.91
C PHE A 439 -0.96 -28.56 21.62
N GLU A 440 -1.80 -28.57 20.59
CA GLU A 440 -1.52 -27.88 19.33
C GLU A 440 -1.38 -26.36 19.51
N ALA A 441 -2.12 -25.80 20.47
CA ALA A 441 -2.05 -24.40 20.87
C ALA A 441 -0.85 -24.07 21.77
N GLY A 442 0.01 -25.04 22.10
CA GLY A 442 1.20 -24.87 22.94
C GLY A 442 0.89 -24.62 24.42
N LYS A 443 -0.34 -24.91 24.86
CA LYS A 443 -0.81 -24.70 26.24
C LYS A 443 -0.70 -25.96 27.11
N LEU A 444 -0.41 -27.09 26.50
CA LEU A 444 -0.24 -28.39 27.15
C LEU A 444 1.12 -28.97 26.75
N SER A 445 1.87 -29.55 27.69
CA SER A 445 3.09 -30.30 27.36
C SER A 445 2.74 -31.69 26.82
N GLU A 446 3.68 -32.31 26.12
CA GLU A 446 3.53 -33.68 25.60
C GLU A 446 3.25 -34.69 26.72
N SER A 447 3.97 -34.60 27.85
CA SER A 447 3.73 -35.44 29.03
C SER A 447 2.30 -35.29 29.58
N ALA A 448 1.76 -34.07 29.59
CA ALA A 448 0.40 -33.80 30.03
C ALA A 448 -0.65 -34.27 29.01
N LEU A 449 -0.34 -34.26 27.71
CA LEU A 449 -1.18 -34.84 26.66
C LEU A 449 -1.33 -36.35 26.86
N LEU A 450 -0.23 -37.08 27.05
CA LEU A 450 -0.25 -38.53 27.24
C LEU A 450 -1.07 -38.95 28.47
N ILE A 451 -0.96 -38.19 29.56
CA ILE A 451 -1.77 -38.39 30.78
C ILE A 451 -3.25 -38.12 30.51
N ALA A 452 -3.57 -37.04 29.80
CA ALA A 452 -4.94 -36.66 29.49
C ALA A 452 -5.63 -37.64 28.54
N LEU A 453 -4.87 -38.24 27.62
CA LEU A 453 -5.32 -39.32 26.74
C LEU A 453 -5.49 -40.65 27.49
N GLY A 454 -4.89 -40.78 28.68
CA GLY A 454 -4.98 -42.00 29.48
C GLY A 454 -4.23 -43.18 28.85
N VAL A 455 -3.18 -42.90 28.09
CA VAL A 455 -2.38 -43.91 27.35
C VAL A 455 -1.87 -45.03 28.26
N SER A 456 -1.56 -44.71 29.52
CA SER A 456 -1.06 -45.68 30.51
C SER A 456 -2.16 -46.50 31.21
N ARG A 457 -3.44 -46.38 30.81
CA ARG A 457 -4.55 -47.16 31.40
C ARG A 457 -4.67 -48.51 30.70
N ALA A 458 -4.93 -49.57 31.48
CA ALA A 458 -5.21 -50.89 30.93
C ALA A 458 -6.45 -50.84 30.03
N GLY A 459 -6.32 -51.31 28.78
CA GLY A 459 -7.39 -51.27 27.78
C GLY A 459 -7.49 -49.96 26.97
N TYR A 460 -6.42 -49.16 26.91
CA TYR A 460 -6.35 -48.01 26.02
C TYR A 460 -6.38 -48.43 24.55
N ASP A 461 -7.39 -47.98 23.80
CA ASP A 461 -7.48 -48.09 22.35
C ASP A 461 -7.87 -46.72 21.77
N PRO A 462 -6.95 -46.05 21.02
CA PRO A 462 -7.23 -44.74 20.45
C PRO A 462 -8.19 -44.85 19.27
N SER A 463 -9.20 -43.98 19.21
CA SER A 463 -10.07 -43.86 18.04
C SER A 463 -9.30 -43.42 16.79
N GLU A 464 -9.81 -43.74 15.60
CA GLU A 464 -9.20 -43.32 14.32
C GLU A 464 -8.98 -41.79 14.23
N GLU A 465 -9.87 -40.99 14.82
CA GLU A 465 -9.71 -39.53 14.91
C GLU A 465 -8.47 -39.15 15.73
N LEU A 466 -8.24 -39.79 16.87
CA LEU A 466 -7.06 -39.54 17.72
C LEU A 466 -5.77 -40.02 17.06
N ARG A 467 -5.82 -41.15 16.34
CA ARG A 467 -4.69 -41.67 15.56
C ARG A 467 -4.28 -40.67 14.47
N LEU A 468 -5.25 -40.11 13.74
CA LEU A 468 -4.99 -39.11 12.72
C LEU A 468 -4.39 -37.82 13.32
N ARG A 469 -4.94 -37.32 14.45
CA ARG A 469 -4.39 -36.13 15.11
C ARG A 469 -2.98 -36.33 15.66
N ALA A 470 -2.66 -37.53 16.15
CA ALA A 470 -1.30 -37.87 16.58
C ALA A 470 -0.31 -37.82 15.42
N LEU A 471 -0.67 -38.38 14.27
CA LEU A 471 0.16 -38.34 13.05
C LEU A 471 0.35 -36.92 12.53
N THR A 472 -0.71 -36.10 12.48
CA THR A 472 -0.61 -34.68 12.09
C THR A 472 0.26 -33.87 13.05
N ALA A 473 0.19 -34.15 14.35
CA ALA A 473 1.02 -33.49 15.35
C ALA A 473 2.51 -33.89 15.24
N PHE A 474 2.79 -35.13 14.83
CA PHE A 474 4.15 -35.61 14.56
C PHE A 474 4.71 -35.02 13.26
N GLU A 475 3.92 -34.96 12.17
CA GLU A 475 4.29 -34.31 10.92
C GLU A 475 4.63 -32.82 11.12
N ALA A 476 3.94 -32.16 12.04
CA ALA A 476 4.19 -30.77 12.42
C ALA A 476 5.36 -30.58 13.41
N GLU A 477 6.15 -31.63 13.70
CA GLU A 477 7.26 -31.66 14.68
C GLU A 477 6.85 -31.22 16.10
N LYS A 478 5.55 -31.29 16.43
CA LYS A 478 5.02 -30.91 17.75
C LYS A 478 5.01 -32.07 18.73
N LEU A 479 4.80 -33.30 18.24
CA LEU A 479 4.79 -34.54 19.01
C LEU A 479 6.08 -35.32 18.74
N SER A 480 6.75 -35.82 19.78
CA SER A 480 7.92 -36.67 19.61
C SER A 480 7.58 -38.07 19.08
N GLU A 481 8.58 -38.80 18.58
CA GLU A 481 8.43 -40.19 18.12
C GLU A 481 8.00 -41.14 19.27
N ASP A 482 8.52 -40.92 20.49
CA ASP A 482 8.09 -41.63 21.70
C ASP A 482 6.63 -41.30 22.05
N GLY A 483 6.26 -40.01 21.95
CA GLY A 483 4.89 -39.54 22.16
C GLY A 483 3.91 -40.15 21.17
N LEU A 484 4.26 -40.22 19.88
CA LEU A 484 3.45 -40.85 18.84
C LEU A 484 3.24 -42.34 19.11
N THR A 485 4.32 -43.07 19.42
CA THR A 485 4.27 -44.51 19.67
C THR A 485 3.35 -44.84 20.85
N ARG A 486 3.44 -44.03 21.91
CA ARG A 486 2.57 -44.13 23.08
C ARG A 486 1.11 -43.86 22.73
N VAL A 487 0.80 -42.78 22.02
CA VAL A 487 -0.59 -42.47 21.64
C VAL A 487 -1.20 -43.53 20.72
N LEU A 488 -0.41 -44.22 19.89
CA LEU A 488 -0.90 -45.29 19.01
C LEU A 488 -1.02 -46.67 19.70
N GLY A 489 -0.68 -46.78 20.99
CA GLY A 489 -0.89 -47.98 21.80
C GLY A 489 0.29 -48.98 21.81
N GLY A 490 1.53 -48.49 21.66
CA GLY A 490 2.75 -49.30 21.77
C GLY A 490 3.15 -49.71 23.19
#